data_AF-A8D8D2-F1
#
_entry.id   AF-A8D8D2-F1
#
_cell.length_a   1.000
_cell.length_b   1.000
_cell.length_c   1.000
_cell.angle_alpha   90.00
_cell.angle_beta   90.00
_cell.angle_gamma   90.00
#
_symmetry.space_group_name_H-M   'P 1'
#
loop_
_entity.id
_entity.type
_entity.pdbx_description
1 polymer ?
#
loop_
_entity_poly.entity_id
_entity_poly.type
_entity_poly.pdbx_seq_one_letter_code
_entity_poly.pdbx_strand_id
1 'polypeptide(L)'
;TKLYMDLWDKIAELCDFDRNGEVTVDEFKEGMKQICANKTIIQLPKEFRDFIAASFAQIDINGDGLIGIEEFRVDCVNRLAFKDSNAIDASFEALLSEEDRKKGGIDLKTYQELYAAFIGSQDATNRAVHLFGPLPELS
;
A
#
# COMPACT_ATOMS: atom_id res chain seq x y z
N THR A 1 1.07 -7.31 17.40
CA THR A 1 2.55 -7.26 17.40
C THR A 1 3.00 -5.83 17.64
N LYS A 2 4.16 -5.60 18.27
CA LYS A 2 4.70 -4.26 18.59
C LYS A 2 4.64 -3.27 17.42
N LEU A 3 4.94 -3.73 16.20
CA LEU A 3 4.85 -2.94 14.96
C LEU A 3 3.51 -2.21 14.77
N TYR A 4 2.38 -2.89 15.01
CA TYR A 4 1.06 -2.29 14.84
C TYR A 4 0.75 -1.26 15.91
N MET A 5 1.27 -1.45 17.13
CA MET A 5 1.12 -0.47 18.21
C MET A 5 1.99 0.75 17.92
N ASP A 6 3.25 0.56 17.51
CA ASP A 6 4.15 1.64 17.13
C ASP A 6 3.57 2.47 15.96
N LEU A 7 2.95 1.79 14.97
CA LEU A 7 2.25 2.47 13.86
C LEU A 7 1.02 3.23 14.36
N TRP A 8 0.18 2.63 15.21
CA TRP A 8 -1.00 3.28 15.75
C TRP A 8 -0.64 4.51 16.58
N ASP A 9 0.33 4.39 17.48
CA ASP A 9 0.81 5.48 18.32
C ASP A 9 1.29 6.65 17.44
N LYS A 10 1.96 6.34 16.32
CA LYS A 10 2.39 7.37 15.37
C LYS A 10 1.23 8.02 14.62
N ILE A 11 0.22 7.25 14.22
CA ILE A 11 -0.98 7.79 13.57
C ILE A 11 -1.75 8.68 14.56
N ALA A 12 -1.97 8.21 15.79
CA ALA A 12 -2.65 8.98 16.83
C ALA A 12 -1.90 10.29 17.12
N GLU A 13 -0.58 10.27 17.28
CA GLU A 13 0.25 11.48 17.48
C GLU A 13 0.04 12.54 16.37
N LEU A 14 -0.16 12.09 15.13
CA LEU A 14 -0.21 12.97 13.96
C LEU A 14 -1.63 13.37 13.54
N CYS A 15 -2.64 12.56 13.88
CA CYS A 15 -4.00 12.71 13.37
C CYS A 15 -5.03 13.01 14.47
N ASP A 16 -4.80 12.63 15.74
CA ASP A 16 -5.72 12.93 16.85
C ASP A 16 -5.64 14.41 17.23
N PHE A 17 -6.45 15.25 16.58
CA PHE A 17 -6.35 16.70 16.68
C PHE A 17 -6.99 17.23 17.95
N ASP A 18 -8.07 16.60 18.40
CA ASP A 18 -8.76 16.98 19.63
C ASP A 18 -8.19 16.29 20.89
N ARG A 19 -7.28 15.31 20.70
CA ARG A 19 -6.56 14.57 21.75
C ARG A 19 -7.48 13.74 22.64
N ASN A 20 -8.54 13.21 22.06
CA ASN A 20 -9.50 12.39 22.79
C ASN A 20 -9.12 10.90 22.85
N GLY A 21 -8.04 10.49 22.17
CA GLY A 21 -7.55 9.11 22.11
C GLY A 21 -8.17 8.25 21.00
N GLU A 22 -9.03 8.84 20.17
CA GLU A 22 -9.62 8.24 18.98
C GLU A 22 -9.21 9.06 17.74
N VAL A 23 -9.09 8.41 16.59
CA VAL A 23 -8.86 9.12 15.32
C VAL A 23 -10.10 8.94 14.46
N THR A 24 -10.84 10.02 14.26
CA THR A 24 -12.02 10.02 13.39
C THR A 24 -11.64 9.88 11.92
N VAL A 25 -12.60 9.56 11.05
CA VAL A 25 -12.36 9.45 9.60
C VAL A 25 -11.86 10.77 9.01
N ASP A 26 -12.37 11.91 9.48
CA ASP A 26 -11.99 13.23 8.96
C ASP A 26 -10.59 13.62 9.43
N GLU A 27 -10.26 13.37 10.69
CA GLU A 27 -8.91 13.50 11.24
C GLU A 27 -7.91 12.62 10.51
N PHE A 28 -8.26 11.36 10.28
CA PHE A 28 -7.40 10.44 9.55
C PHE A 28 -7.14 10.95 8.12
N LYS A 29 -8.17 11.38 7.40
CA LYS A 29 -8.03 11.90 6.03
C LYS A 29 -7.14 13.14 5.98
N GLU A 30 -7.37 14.10 6.87
CA GLU A 30 -6.60 15.34 6.89
C GLU A 30 -5.15 15.10 7.34
N GLY A 31 -4.95 14.33 8.41
CA GLY A 31 -3.62 13.95 8.88
C GLY A 31 -2.84 13.16 7.82
N MET A 32 -3.46 12.15 7.20
CA MET A 32 -2.83 11.39 6.11
C MET A 32 -2.46 12.26 4.92
N LYS A 33 -3.30 13.24 4.55
CA LYS A 33 -2.96 14.21 3.51
C LYS A 33 -1.71 15.02 3.87
N GLN A 34 -1.58 15.48 5.11
CA GLN A 34 -0.39 16.21 5.55
C GLN A 34 0.87 15.32 5.65
N ILE A 35 0.69 14.06 6.04
CA ILE A 35 1.79 13.11 6.24
C ILE A 35 2.30 12.56 4.91
N CYS A 36 1.40 12.30 3.94
CA CYS A 36 1.74 11.50 2.76
C CYS A 36 1.64 12.25 1.43
N ALA A 37 0.88 13.34 1.33
CA ALA A 37 0.66 13.98 0.03
C ALA A 37 1.98 14.40 -0.63
N ASN A 38 2.18 13.91 -1.86
CA ASN A 38 3.37 14.14 -2.68
C ASN A 38 4.70 13.78 -1.99
N LYS A 39 4.70 12.88 -1.00
CA LYS A 39 5.91 12.42 -0.31
C LYS A 39 6.39 11.09 -0.86
N THR A 40 7.70 10.97 -0.99
CA THR A 40 8.39 9.71 -1.29
C THR A 40 8.52 8.85 -0.03
N ILE A 41 8.82 7.55 -0.21
CA ILE A 41 9.00 6.61 0.91
C ILE A 41 9.98 7.12 1.99
N ILE A 42 11.09 7.75 1.59
CA ILE A 42 12.11 8.25 2.53
C ILE A 42 11.62 9.45 3.38
N GLN A 43 10.56 10.13 2.94
CA GLN A 43 9.95 11.24 3.64
C GLN A 43 8.79 10.81 4.56
N LEU A 44 8.34 9.54 4.47
CA LEU A 44 7.35 8.99 5.38
C LEU A 44 7.96 8.70 6.76
N PRO A 45 7.16 8.71 7.84
CA PRO A 45 7.61 8.29 9.16
C PRO A 45 8.19 6.88 9.14
N LYS A 46 9.10 6.59 10.07
CA LYS A 46 9.80 5.29 10.14
C LYS A 46 8.80 4.15 10.30
N GLU A 47 7.78 4.35 11.13
CA GLU A 47 6.74 3.38 11.47
C GLU A 47 5.95 2.96 10.22
N PHE A 48 5.68 3.92 9.32
CA PHE A 48 5.06 3.63 8.03
C PHE A 48 5.98 2.80 7.14
N ARG A 49 7.26 3.16 7.05
CA ARG A 49 8.23 2.38 6.25
C ARG A 49 8.40 0.96 6.75
N ASP A 50 8.48 0.78 8.07
CA ASP A 50 8.59 -0.53 8.70
C ASP A 50 7.33 -1.37 8.46
N PHE A 51 6.15 -0.74 8.57
CA PHE A 51 4.88 -1.40 8.25
C PHE A 51 4.82 -1.83 6.79
N ILE A 52 5.19 -0.96 5.85
CA ILE A 52 5.22 -1.29 4.41
C ILE A 52 6.17 -2.44 4.12
N ALA A 53 7.37 -2.45 4.73
CA ALA A 53 8.33 -3.54 4.58
C ALA A 53 7.81 -4.87 5.16
N ALA A 54 7.12 -4.82 6.31
CA ALA A 54 6.50 -6.00 6.89
C ALA A 54 5.34 -6.53 6.03
N SER A 55 4.54 -5.64 5.44
CA SER A 55 3.48 -6.02 4.50
C SER A 55 4.06 -6.73 3.28
N PHE A 56 5.14 -6.22 2.68
CA PHE A 56 5.85 -6.91 1.60
C PHE A 56 6.23 -8.34 1.98
N ALA A 57 6.87 -8.52 3.14
CA ALA A 57 7.31 -9.83 3.62
C ALA A 57 6.16 -10.81 3.95
N GLN A 58 4.94 -10.31 4.14
CA GLN A 58 3.75 -11.16 4.29
C GLN A 58 3.19 -11.63 2.95
N ILE A 59 3.44 -10.88 1.88
CA ILE A 59 2.94 -11.15 0.52
C ILE A 59 3.91 -12.05 -0.23
N ASP A 60 5.22 -11.82 -0.09
CA ASP A 60 6.31 -12.68 -0.58
C ASP A 60 6.32 -14.00 0.22
N ILE A 61 5.42 -14.91 -0.15
CA ILE A 61 5.18 -16.19 0.53
C ILE A 61 6.32 -17.17 0.20
N ASN A 62 6.83 -17.11 -1.03
CA ASN A 62 7.86 -18.04 -1.49
C ASN A 62 9.28 -17.60 -1.06
N GLY A 63 9.47 -16.35 -0.64
CA GLY A 63 10.73 -15.79 -0.15
C GLY A 63 11.76 -15.49 -1.24
N ASP A 64 11.33 -15.31 -2.48
CA ASP A 64 12.22 -15.01 -3.61
C ASP A 64 12.59 -13.52 -3.72
N GLY A 65 11.99 -12.67 -2.87
CA GLY A 65 12.23 -11.24 -2.83
C GLY A 65 11.45 -10.46 -3.87
N LEU A 66 10.47 -11.08 -4.52
CA LEU A 66 9.55 -10.49 -5.49
C LEU A 66 8.11 -10.81 -5.08
N ILE A 67 7.19 -9.90 -5.36
CA ILE A 67 5.76 -10.21 -5.39
C ILE A 67 5.42 -10.63 -6.82
N GLY A 68 5.13 -11.92 -6.99
CA GLY A 68 4.62 -12.49 -8.23
C GLY A 68 3.09 -12.40 -8.36
N ILE A 69 2.56 -12.78 -9.53
CA ILE A 69 1.11 -12.73 -9.80
C ILE A 69 0.29 -13.61 -8.85
N GLU A 70 0.79 -14.80 -8.49
CA GLU A 70 0.07 -15.72 -7.60
C GLU A 70 -0.02 -15.17 -6.17
N GLU A 71 1.06 -14.55 -5.68
CA GLU A 71 1.09 -13.91 -4.37
C GLU A 71 0.20 -12.67 -4.33
N PHE A 72 0.24 -11.88 -5.39
CA PHE A 72 -0.65 -10.73 -5.55
C PHE A 72 -2.12 -11.14 -5.55
N ARG A 73 -2.49 -12.26 -6.21
CA ARG A 73 -3.85 -12.82 -6.17
C ARG A 73 -4.26 -13.24 -4.77
N VAL A 74 -3.41 -14.01 -4.09
CA VAL A 74 -3.68 -14.48 -2.72
C VAL A 74 -3.89 -13.29 -1.79
N ASP A 75 -3.02 -12.28 -1.88
CA ASP A 75 -3.12 -11.06 -1.09
C ASP A 75 -4.42 -10.29 -1.39
N CYS A 76 -4.74 -10.06 -2.67
CA CYS A 76 -5.98 -9.40 -3.06
C CYS A 76 -7.22 -10.11 -2.51
N VAL A 77 -7.32 -11.44 -2.66
CA VAL A 77 -8.46 -12.25 -2.18
C VAL A 77 -8.55 -12.25 -0.65
N ASN A 78 -7.42 -12.23 0.05
CA ASN A 78 -7.39 -12.17 1.52
C ASN A 78 -7.84 -10.80 2.05
N ARG A 79 -7.53 -9.70 1.35
CA ARG A 79 -7.94 -8.35 1.75
C ARG A 79 -9.39 -8.03 1.39
N LEU A 80 -9.79 -8.40 0.18
CA LEU A 80 -11.10 -8.10 -0.39
C LEU A 80 -11.58 -9.34 -1.14
N ALA A 81 -12.84 -9.74 -0.92
CA ALA A 81 -13.41 -10.93 -1.55
C ALA A 81 -13.72 -10.71 -3.05
N PHE A 82 -12.68 -10.41 -3.84
CA PHE A 82 -12.75 -10.31 -5.30
C PHE A 82 -13.15 -11.66 -5.89
N LYS A 83 -14.11 -11.63 -6.82
CA LYS A 83 -14.67 -12.83 -7.44
C LYS A 83 -14.08 -13.13 -8.82
N ASP A 84 -13.40 -12.16 -9.43
CA ASP A 84 -12.85 -12.25 -10.78
C ASP A 84 -11.33 -12.19 -10.73
N SER A 85 -10.69 -13.34 -10.94
CA SER A 85 -9.22 -13.44 -11.01
C SER A 85 -8.65 -12.70 -12.23
N ASN A 86 -9.40 -12.59 -13.34
CA ASN A 86 -8.91 -11.88 -14.53
C ASN A 86 -8.76 -10.38 -14.26
N ALA A 87 -9.66 -9.81 -13.47
CA ALA A 87 -9.56 -8.41 -13.06
C ALA A 87 -8.33 -8.17 -12.18
N ILE A 88 -8.02 -9.12 -11.28
CA ILE A 88 -6.81 -9.07 -10.45
C ILE A 88 -5.56 -9.12 -11.33
N ASP A 89 -5.52 -10.04 -12.30
CA ASP A 89 -4.40 -10.17 -13.25
C ASP A 89 -4.20 -8.91 -14.07
N ALA A 90 -5.28 -8.32 -14.58
CA ALA A 90 -5.23 -7.06 -15.31
C ALA A 90 -4.70 -5.91 -14.44
N SER A 91 -5.05 -5.89 -13.14
CA SER A 91 -4.55 -4.91 -12.19
C SER A 91 -3.07 -5.12 -11.91
N PHE A 92 -2.62 -6.36 -11.76
CA PHE A 92 -1.20 -6.67 -11.61
C PHE A 92 -0.41 -6.23 -12.85
N GLU A 93 -0.88 -6.55 -14.05
CA GLU A 93 -0.24 -6.11 -15.30
C GLU A 93 -0.19 -4.58 -15.45
N ALA A 94 -1.24 -3.87 -15.03
CA ALA A 94 -1.26 -2.42 -14.98
C ALA A 94 -0.29 -1.86 -13.92
N LEU A 95 -0.05 -2.61 -12.84
CA LEU A 95 0.86 -2.26 -11.77
C LEU A 95 2.33 -2.38 -12.21
N LEU A 96 2.70 -3.26 -13.14
CA LEU A 96 4.09 -3.53 -13.52
C LEU A 96 4.70 -2.49 -14.49
N SER A 97 5.93 -2.08 -14.21
CA SER A 97 6.79 -1.39 -15.17
C SER A 97 7.50 -2.38 -16.09
N GLU A 98 8.22 -1.89 -17.11
CA GLU A 98 9.03 -2.78 -17.97
C GLU A 98 10.12 -3.50 -17.17
N GLU A 99 10.72 -2.82 -16.18
CA GLU A 99 11.75 -3.39 -15.32
C GLU A 99 11.18 -4.48 -14.41
N ASP A 100 10.00 -4.26 -13.84
CA ASP A 100 9.33 -5.24 -12.99
C ASP A 100 8.99 -6.51 -13.80
N ARG A 101 8.52 -6.35 -15.05
CA ARG A 101 8.29 -7.49 -15.97
C ARG A 101 9.57 -8.28 -16.25
N LYS A 102 10.71 -7.60 -16.42
CA LYS A 102 12.01 -8.25 -16.64
C LYS A 102 12.49 -9.04 -15.41
N LYS A 103 12.22 -8.53 -14.21
CA LYS A 103 12.54 -9.21 -12.94
C LYS A 103 11.59 -10.38 -12.67
N GLY A 104 10.39 -10.36 -13.24
CA GLY A 104 9.34 -11.34 -13.01
C GLY A 104 8.38 -10.98 -11.87
N GLY A 105 8.43 -9.74 -11.38
CA GLY A 105 7.60 -9.28 -10.26
C GLY A 105 8.06 -7.95 -9.67
N ILE A 106 7.46 -7.60 -8.54
CA ILE A 106 7.70 -6.33 -7.82
C ILE A 106 8.63 -6.61 -6.65
N ASP A 107 9.84 -6.02 -6.65
CA ASP A 107 10.74 -6.10 -5.49
C ASP A 107 10.32 -5.14 -4.36
N LEU A 108 10.94 -5.28 -3.18
CA LEU A 108 10.65 -4.44 -2.02
C LEU A 108 10.79 -2.93 -2.31
N LYS A 109 11.77 -2.52 -3.13
CA LYS A 109 12.00 -1.12 -3.46
C LYS A 109 10.83 -0.58 -4.29
N THR A 110 10.43 -1.30 -5.34
CA THR A 110 9.28 -0.92 -6.17
C THR A 110 8.00 -0.94 -5.33
N TYR A 111 7.79 -1.95 -4.46
CA TYR A 111 6.61 -2.01 -3.59
C TYR A 111 6.51 -0.79 -2.66
N GLN A 112 7.62 -0.37 -2.05
CA GLN A 112 7.68 0.82 -1.21
C GLN A 112 7.34 2.11 -1.97
N GLU A 113 7.83 2.25 -3.20
CA GLU A 113 7.52 3.39 -4.07
C GLU A 113 6.05 3.41 -4.48
N LEU A 114 5.50 2.26 -4.87
CA LEU A 114 4.09 2.10 -5.20
C LEU A 114 3.19 2.40 -4.00
N TYR A 115 3.54 1.93 -2.81
CA TYR A 115 2.76 2.17 -1.60
C TYR A 115 2.71 3.66 -1.25
N ALA A 116 3.87 4.34 -1.26
CA ALA A 116 3.93 5.78 -1.03
C ALA A 116 3.12 6.56 -2.08
N ALA A 117 3.19 6.15 -3.35
CA ALA A 117 2.39 6.75 -4.42
C ALA A 117 0.89 6.49 -4.22
N PHE A 118 0.48 5.29 -3.81
CA PHE A 118 -0.93 4.98 -3.57
C PHE A 118 -1.56 5.87 -2.49
N ILE A 119 -0.85 6.09 -1.38
CA ILE A 119 -1.37 6.90 -0.27
C ILE A 119 -1.16 8.42 -0.44
N GLY A 120 -0.23 8.83 -1.32
CA GLY A 120 0.25 10.21 -1.40
C GLY A 120 0.04 10.91 -2.74
N SER A 121 -0.11 10.18 -3.84
CA SER A 121 -0.30 10.75 -5.17
C SER A 121 -1.69 11.36 -5.32
N GLN A 122 -1.78 12.51 -5.99
CA GLN A 122 -3.05 13.08 -6.46
C GLN A 122 -3.34 12.74 -7.93
N ASP A 123 -2.43 12.02 -8.59
CA ASP A 123 -2.56 11.57 -9.96
C ASP A 123 -3.24 10.20 -10.00
N ALA A 124 -4.51 10.19 -10.45
CA ALA A 124 -5.32 8.99 -10.61
C ALA A 124 -4.85 8.09 -11.78
N THR A 125 -3.95 8.57 -12.64
CA THR A 125 -3.37 7.77 -13.73
C THR A 125 -2.11 7.02 -13.29
N ASN A 126 -1.64 7.27 -12.06
CA ASN A 126 -0.48 6.58 -11.51
C ASN A 126 -0.78 5.08 -11.33
N ARG A 127 0.08 4.21 -11.87
CA ARG A 127 -0.06 2.75 -11.77
C ARG A 127 -0.28 2.22 -10.35
N ALA A 128 0.19 2.97 -9.34
CA ALA A 128 0.02 2.63 -7.93
C ALA A 128 -1.44 2.46 -7.51
N VAL A 129 -2.42 3.04 -8.22
CA VAL A 129 -3.85 2.83 -7.95
C VAL A 129 -4.27 1.36 -7.96
N HIS A 130 -3.52 0.50 -8.66
CA HIS A 130 -3.74 -0.94 -8.75
C HIS A 130 -3.06 -1.76 -7.64
N LEU A 131 -2.37 -1.12 -6.69
CA LEU A 131 -1.57 -1.82 -5.65
C LEU A 131 -2.40 -2.77 -4.78
N PHE A 132 -3.70 -2.48 -4.60
CA PHE A 132 -4.62 -3.27 -3.77
C PHE A 132 -5.66 -4.02 -4.60
N GLY A 133 -5.38 -4.23 -5.90
CA GLY A 133 -6.24 -4.96 -6.82
C GLY A 133 -7.10 -4.05 -7.70
N PRO A 134 -8.18 -4.61 -8.28
CA PRO A 134 -9.09 -3.87 -9.15
C PRO A 134 -9.71 -2.66 -8.47
N LEU A 135 -9.79 -1.54 -9.20
CA LEU A 135 -10.52 -0.38 -8.72
C LEU A 135 -12.03 -0.68 -8.74
N PRO A 136 -12.75 -0.47 -7.62
CA PRO A 136 -14.20 -0.57 -7.65
C PRO A 136 -14.75 0.49 -8.60
N GLU A 137 -15.76 0.14 -9.40
CA GLU A 137 -16.52 1.13 -10.14
C GLU A 137 -17.12 2.12 -9.11
N LEU A 138 -16.85 3.41 -9.30
CA LEU A 138 -17.49 4.46 -8.53
C LEU A 138 -18.97 4.48 -8.94
N SER A 139 -19.80 3.75 -8.22
CA SER A 139 -21.27 3.80 -8.32
C SER A 139 -21.82 5.08 -7.70
#